data_AF-A0AAU1K682-F1
#
_entry.id   AF-A0AAU1K682-F1
#
_cell.length_a   1.000
_cell.length_b   1.000
_cell.length_c   1.000
_cell.angle_alpha   90.00
_cell.angle_beta   90.00
_cell.angle_gamma   90.00
#
_symmetry.space_group_name_H-M   'P 1'
#
loop_
_entity.id
_entity.type
_entity.pdbx_description
1 polymer ?
#
loop_
_entity_poly.entity_id
_entity_poly.type
_entity_poly.pdbx_seq_one_letter_code
_entity_poly.pdbx_strand_id
1 'polypeptide(L)'
;MTDATPALLAYLSRWLDESQGDRDAEAVLWGRVAKVTEEAGEAIAALIGATGQDPRLNPFLGITHGYDDVVDELLDVAITAVEHMAGAERAGAPT
;
A
#
# COMPACT_ATOMS: atom_id res chain seq x y z
N MET A 1 17.24 7.63 18.37
CA MET A 1 16.48 6.60 17.62
C MET A 1 15.90 7.25 16.36
N THR A 2 16.70 8.02 15.62
CA THR A 2 16.16 9.03 14.68
C THR A 2 16.88 9.08 13.33
N ASP A 3 17.94 8.29 13.11
CA ASP A 3 18.66 8.24 11.82
C ASP A 3 18.31 7.01 10.95
N ALA A 4 17.48 6.09 11.45
CA ALA A 4 17.17 4.84 10.73
C ALA A 4 15.98 4.97 9.77
N THR A 5 15.06 5.91 10.02
CA THR A 5 13.83 6.05 9.22
C THR A 5 14.14 6.34 7.75
N PRO A 6 14.94 7.36 7.40
CA PRO A 6 15.19 7.68 5.99
C PRO A 6 15.90 6.55 5.22
N ALA A 7 16.83 5.85 5.88
CA ALA A 7 17.56 4.73 5.27
C ALA A 7 16.66 3.53 5.00
N LEU A 8 15.74 3.21 5.91
CA LEU A 8 14.75 2.16 5.73
C LEU A 8 13.80 2.49 4.58
N LEU A 9 13.31 3.73 4.50
CA LEU A 9 12.41 4.16 3.42
C LEU A 9 13.10 4.09 2.06
N ALA A 10 14.36 4.52 1.98
CA ALA A 10 15.16 4.42 0.76
C ALA A 10 15.42 2.95 0.36
N TYR A 11 15.62 2.06 1.33
CA TYR A 11 15.79 0.63 1.09
C TYR A 11 14.51 0.01 0.51
N LEU A 12 13.37 0.23 1.17
CA LEU A 12 12.07 -0.30 0.74
C LEU A 12 11.68 0.23 -0.65
N SER A 13 11.83 1.55 -0.88
CA SER A 13 11.54 2.15 -2.19
C SER A 13 12.38 1.54 -3.32
N ARG A 14 13.68 1.27 -3.06
CA ARG A 14 14.56 0.62 -4.03
C ARG A 14 14.17 -0.83 -4.29
N TRP A 15 13.88 -1.59 -3.25
CA TRP A 15 13.40 -2.97 -3.39
C TRP A 15 12.12 -3.04 -4.23
N LEU A 16 11.22 -2.06 -4.06
CA LEU A 16 10.02 -1.96 -4.86
C LEU A 16 10.30 -1.61 -6.33
N ASP A 17 11.21 -0.67 -6.60
CA ASP A 17 11.62 -0.29 -7.96
C ASP A 17 12.26 -1.46 -8.72
N GLU A 18 13.04 -2.30 -8.04
CA GLU A 18 13.66 -3.50 -8.64
C GLU A 18 12.62 -4.49 -9.20
N SER A 19 11.37 -4.45 -8.69
CA SER A 19 10.27 -5.30 -9.17
C SER A 19 9.50 -4.73 -10.39
N GLN A 20 9.79 -3.49 -10.81
CA GLN A 20 9.01 -2.79 -11.84
C GLN A 20 9.42 -3.12 -13.28
N GLY A 21 10.52 -3.84 -13.51
CA GLY A 21 10.99 -4.26 -14.84
C GLY A 21 11.35 -3.07 -15.75
N ASP A 22 11.15 -3.21 -17.06
CA ASP A 22 11.52 -2.19 -18.07
C ASP A 22 10.46 -1.08 -18.27
N ARG A 23 9.61 -0.82 -17.26
CA ARG A 23 8.57 0.22 -17.32
C ARG A 23 9.22 1.62 -17.31
N ASP A 24 8.64 2.56 -18.05
CA ASP A 24 9.08 3.96 -17.97
C ASP A 24 8.71 4.60 -16.62
N ALA A 25 9.37 5.71 -16.30
CA ALA A 25 9.22 6.39 -15.02
C ALA A 25 7.80 6.92 -14.77
N GLU A 26 7.05 7.28 -15.83
CA GLU A 26 5.68 7.74 -15.71
C GLU A 26 4.75 6.57 -15.35
N ALA A 27 4.90 5.43 -16.03
CA ALA A 27 4.15 4.21 -15.72
C ALA A 27 4.43 3.71 -14.28
N VAL A 28 5.68 3.79 -13.82
CA VAL A 28 6.04 3.46 -12.42
C VAL A 28 5.37 4.42 -11.44
N LEU A 29 5.38 5.73 -11.71
CA LEU A 29 4.72 6.71 -10.85
C LEU A 29 3.20 6.47 -10.77
N TRP A 30 2.55 6.22 -11.89
CA TRP A 30 1.12 5.87 -11.92
C TRP A 30 0.83 4.58 -11.17
N GLY A 31 1.64 3.54 -11.36
CA GLY A 31 1.49 2.27 -10.66
C GLY A 31 1.60 2.41 -9.14
N ARG A 32 2.55 3.23 -8.69
CA ARG A 32 2.72 3.60 -7.28
C ARG A 32 1.43 4.26 -6.75
N VAL A 33 1.00 5.38 -7.33
CA VAL A 33 -0.22 6.08 -6.86
C VAL A 33 -1.47 5.19 -6.90
N ALA A 34 -1.60 4.36 -7.93
CA ALA A 34 -2.70 3.40 -8.05
C ALA A 34 -2.70 2.37 -6.91
N LYS A 35 -1.52 1.85 -6.53
CA LYS A 35 -1.39 0.86 -5.47
C LYS A 35 -1.86 1.38 -4.11
N VAL A 36 -1.63 2.65 -3.78
CA VAL A 36 -2.18 3.25 -2.54
C VAL A 36 -3.71 3.16 -2.50
N THR A 37 -4.37 3.35 -3.65
CA THR A 37 -5.83 3.28 -3.72
C THR A 37 -6.32 1.84 -3.64
N GLU A 38 -5.57 0.90 -4.22
CA GLU A 38 -5.81 -0.54 -4.11
C GLU A 38 -5.80 -0.99 -2.65
N GLU A 39 -4.71 -0.74 -1.91
CA GLU A 39 -4.60 -1.12 -0.48
C GLU A 39 -5.68 -0.44 0.37
N ALA A 40 -6.02 0.81 0.08
CA ALA A 40 -7.09 1.50 0.80
C ALA A 40 -8.45 0.84 0.57
N GLY A 41 -8.68 0.28 -0.62
CA GLY A 41 -9.84 -0.53 -0.95
C GLY A 41 -9.85 -1.86 -0.19
N GLU A 42 -8.71 -2.51 -0.05
CA GLU A 42 -8.54 -3.76 0.70
C GLU A 42 -8.79 -3.55 2.21
N ALA A 43 -8.27 -2.47 2.80
CA ALA A 43 -8.57 -2.10 4.19
C ALA A 43 -10.07 -1.85 4.42
N ILE A 44 -10.76 -1.22 3.46
CA ILE A 44 -12.22 -1.06 3.51
C ILE A 44 -12.93 -2.42 3.42
N ALA A 45 -12.47 -3.30 2.52
CA ALA A 45 -13.05 -4.64 2.37
C ALA A 45 -12.87 -5.49 3.63
N ALA A 46 -11.68 -5.47 4.25
CA ALA A 46 -11.41 -6.13 5.52
C ALA A 46 -12.30 -5.57 6.63
N LEU A 47 -12.47 -4.24 6.72
CA LEU A 47 -13.35 -3.63 7.72
C LEU A 47 -14.81 -4.05 7.52
N ILE A 48 -15.29 -4.05 6.26
CA ILE A 48 -16.63 -4.52 5.91
C ILE A 48 -16.80 -6.00 6.31
N GLY A 49 -15.79 -6.84 6.03
CA GLY A 49 -15.75 -8.25 6.40
C GLY A 49 -15.75 -8.47 7.91
N ALA A 50 -14.99 -7.66 8.66
CA ALA A 50 -14.89 -7.72 10.12
C ALA A 50 -16.15 -7.25 10.84
N THR A 51 -16.88 -6.31 10.23
CA THR A 51 -18.10 -5.70 10.80
C THR A 51 -19.40 -6.30 10.25
N GLY A 52 -19.31 -7.19 9.26
CA GLY A 52 -20.45 -7.82 8.60
C GLY A 52 -21.38 -6.83 7.88
N GLN A 53 -20.82 -5.72 7.39
CA GLN A 53 -21.63 -4.61 6.83
C GLN A 53 -21.98 -4.78 5.35
N ASP A 54 -21.55 -5.86 4.68
CA ASP A 54 -21.94 -6.11 3.29
C ASP A 54 -23.31 -6.82 3.21
N PRO A 55 -24.38 -6.14 2.78
CA PRO A 55 -25.70 -6.75 2.64
C PRO A 55 -25.79 -7.77 1.50
N ARG A 56 -24.77 -7.87 0.64
CA ARG A 56 -24.68 -8.83 -0.47
C ARG A 56 -24.00 -10.13 -0.07
N LEU A 57 -23.29 -10.17 1.07
CA LEU A 57 -22.72 -11.41 1.57
C LEU A 57 -23.84 -12.35 2.00
N ASN A 58 -23.64 -13.64 1.73
CA ASN A 58 -24.59 -14.68 2.10
C ASN A 58 -24.88 -14.56 3.61
N PRO A 59 -26.16 -14.52 4.04
CA PRO A 59 -26.53 -14.39 5.45
C PRO A 59 -25.98 -15.51 6.36
N PHE A 60 -25.51 -16.62 5.80
CA PHE A 60 -24.82 -17.69 6.53
C PHE A 60 -23.30 -17.51 6.62
N LEU A 61 -22.69 -16.64 5.81
CA LEU A 61 -21.25 -16.39 5.81
C LEU A 61 -20.82 -15.44 6.94
N GLY A 62 -21.69 -14.49 7.31
CA GLY A 62 -21.45 -13.59 8.44
C GLY A 62 -20.15 -12.78 8.33
N ILE A 63 -19.43 -12.68 9.46
CA ILE A 63 -18.11 -12.05 9.55
C ILE A 63 -17.10 -12.89 8.76
N THR A 64 -16.43 -12.30 7.78
CA THR A 64 -15.47 -12.98 6.90
C THR A 64 -14.02 -12.67 7.23
N HIS A 65 -13.77 -11.63 8.02
CA HIS A 65 -12.44 -11.16 8.43
C HIS A 65 -12.42 -10.86 9.93
N GLY A 66 -11.25 -10.84 10.54
CA GLY A 66 -11.00 -10.30 11.87
C GLY A 66 -10.54 -8.84 11.84
N TYR A 67 -10.46 -8.21 13.01
CA TYR A 67 -9.82 -6.89 13.13
C TYR A 67 -8.31 -6.94 12.90
N ASP A 68 -7.68 -8.11 13.08
CA ASP A 68 -6.26 -8.29 12.76
C ASP A 68 -6.04 -8.12 11.25
N ASP A 69 -6.93 -8.67 10.40
CA ASP A 69 -6.87 -8.44 8.95
C ASP A 69 -7.00 -6.94 8.63
N VAL A 70 -7.86 -6.19 9.33
CA VAL A 70 -7.97 -4.73 9.15
C VAL A 70 -6.65 -4.02 9.50
N VAL A 71 -5.95 -4.47 10.54
CA VAL A 71 -4.66 -3.89 10.93
C VAL A 71 -3.62 -4.18 9.87
N ASP A 72 -3.58 -5.41 9.35
CA ASP A 72 -2.64 -5.81 8.30
C ASP A 72 -2.86 -4.95 7.03
N GLU A 73 -4.10 -4.80 6.57
CA GLU A 73 -4.40 -3.96 5.40
C GLU A 73 -4.09 -2.46 5.62
N LEU A 74 -4.30 -1.95 6.84
CA LEU A 74 -3.90 -0.58 7.19
C LEU A 74 -2.38 -0.39 7.20
N LEU A 75 -1.62 -1.44 7.55
CA LEU A 75 -0.16 -1.44 7.44
C LEU A 75 0.27 -1.44 5.98
N ASP A 76 -0.40 -2.18 5.11
CA ASP A 76 -0.12 -2.18 3.67
C ASP A 76 -0.36 -0.81 3.02
N VAL A 77 -1.44 -0.12 3.39
CA VAL A 77 -1.67 1.29 3.01
C VAL A 77 -0.52 2.19 3.46
N ALA A 78 -0.13 2.07 4.74
CA ALA A 78 0.89 2.93 5.34
C ALA A 78 2.26 2.72 4.68
N ILE A 79 2.66 1.46 4.46
CA ILE A 79 3.92 1.09 3.82
C ILE A 79 3.93 1.58 2.37
N THR A 80 2.87 1.31 1.62
CA THR A 80 2.73 1.73 0.21
C THR A 80 2.87 3.25 0.05
N ALA A 81 2.18 4.03 0.90
CA ALA A 81 2.29 5.49 0.87
C ALA A 81 3.70 6.00 1.21
N VAL A 82 4.33 5.39 2.22
CA VAL A 82 5.67 5.74 2.70
C VAL A 82 6.75 5.42 1.65
N GLU A 83 6.64 4.30 0.96
CA GLU A 83 7.55 3.89 -0.13
C GLU A 83 7.51 4.86 -1.32
N HIS A 84 6.37 5.50 -1.56
CA HIS A 84 6.21 6.48 -2.64
C HIS A 84 6.82 7.83 -2.35
N MET A 85 6.76 8.30 -1.09
CA MET A 85 7.41 9.56 -0.70
C MET A 85 8.93 9.53 -0.93
N ALA A 86 9.58 8.39 -0.69
CA ALA A 86 11.03 8.24 -0.89
C ALA A 86 11.45 8.13 -2.37
N GLY A 87 10.57 7.62 -3.24
CA GLY A 87 10.82 7.51 -4.68
C GLY A 87 10.72 8.86 -5.41
N ALA A 88 9.79 9.71 -4.97
CA ALA A 88 9.55 11.02 -5.56
C ALA A 88 10.75 11.98 -5.47
N GLU A 89 11.58 11.87 -4.42
CA GLU A 89 12.78 12.70 -4.27
C GLU A 89 13.83 12.47 -5.38
N ARG A 90 13.80 11.31 -6.07
CA ARG A 90 14.75 11.00 -7.15
C ARG A 90 14.32 11.49 -8.52
N ALA A 91 13.02 11.71 -8.75
CA ALA A 91 12.51 12.21 -10.03
C ALA A 91 12.78 13.71 -10.27
N GLY A 92 13.30 14.42 -9.26
CA GLY A 92 13.60 15.86 -9.32
C GLY A 92 15.08 16.22 -9.50
N ALA A 93 16.00 15.26 -9.63
CA ALA A 93 17.42 15.54 -9.83
C ALA A 93 17.73 15.69 -11.34
N PRO A 94 18.12 16.87 -11.83
CA PRO A 94 18.57 17.02 -13.21
C PRO A 94 19.87 16.23 -13.41
N THR A 95 19.90 15.38 -14.44
CA THR A 95 21.13 14.81 -15.02
C THR A 95 21.97 15.86 -15.71
#